data_AF-A0A7C1CCE0-F1
#
_entry.id   AF-A0A7C1CCE0-F1
#
_cell.length_a   1.000
_cell.length_b   1.000
_cell.length_c   1.000
_cell.angle_alpha   90.00
_cell.angle_beta   90.00
_cell.angle_gamma   90.00
#
_symmetry.space_group_name_H-M   'P 1'
#
loop_
_entity.id
_entity.type
_entity.pdbx_description
1 polymer ?
#
loop_
_entity_poly.entity_id
_entity_poly.type
_entity_poly.pdbx_seq_one_letter_code
_entity_poly.pdbx_strand_id
1 'polypeptide(L)' 'MTEFNKSNWAKADFSQEYREKADIYIVERRRMFTIMKSFYRHFPGGRQNNALLDLGCGD' A
#
# COMPACT_ATOMS: atom_id res chain seq x y z
N MET A 1 -20.49 -7.18 -2.04
CA MET A 1 -19.25 -6.65 -2.65
C MET A 1 -19.62 -6.14 -4.04
N THR A 2 -19.39 -4.87 -4.35
CA THR A 2 -19.60 -4.35 -5.71
C THR A 2 -18.54 -4.99 -6.63
N GLU A 3 -18.92 -5.42 -7.84
CA GLU A 3 -17.96 -5.95 -8.82
C GLU A 3 -16.88 -4.91 -9.13
N PHE A 4 -15.62 -5.34 -9.24
CA PHE A 4 -14.48 -4.45 -9.48
C PHE A 4 -14.70 -3.53 -10.70
N ASN A 5 -15.17 -4.11 -11.80
CA ASN A 5 -15.44 -3.40 -13.06
C ASN A 5 -16.53 -2.31 -12.93
N LYS A 6 -17.33 -2.34 -11.86
CA LYS A 6 -18.35 -1.33 -11.56
C LYS A 6 -17.85 -0.29 -10.56
N SER A 7 -16.64 -0.43 -10.03
CA SER A 7 -16.04 0.51 -9.07
C SER A 7 -15.25 1.61 -9.79
N ASN A 8 -14.98 2.71 -9.09
CA ASN A 8 -14.07 3.74 -9.60
C ASN A 8 -12.62 3.22 -9.76
N TRP A 9 -12.24 2.14 -9.05
CA TRP A 9 -10.92 1.52 -9.17
C TRP A 9 -10.68 0.87 -10.53
N ALA A 10 -11.73 0.55 -11.29
CA ALA A 10 -11.59 0.09 -12.68
C ALA A 10 -11.33 1.22 -13.68
N LYS A 11 -11.44 2.49 -13.24
CA LYS A 11 -11.16 3.66 -14.08
C LYS A 11 -9.70 4.07 -13.89
N ALA A 12 -8.93 4.08 -14.98
CA ALA A 12 -7.50 4.37 -14.93
C ALA A 12 -7.20 5.76 -14.34
N ASP A 13 -7.88 6.80 -14.85
CA ASP A 13 -7.67 8.18 -14.42
C ASP A 13 -7.93 8.36 -12.91
N PHE A 14 -9.02 7.77 -12.41
CA PHE A 14 -9.35 7.83 -10.99
C PHE A 14 -8.27 7.15 -10.12
N SER A 15 -7.85 5.95 -10.51
CA SER A 15 -6.88 5.17 -9.73
C SER A 15 -5.50 5.83 -9.74
N GLN A 16 -5.10 6.41 -10.87
CA GLN A 16 -3.87 7.18 -10.98
C GLN A 16 -3.91 8.43 -10.10
N GLU A 17 -4.96 9.25 -10.20
CA GLU A 17 -5.11 10.46 -9.39
C GLU A 17 -5.11 10.11 -7.89
N TYR A 18 -5.83 9.05 -7.50
CA TYR A 18 -5.84 8.60 -6.11
C TYR A 18 -4.44 8.24 -5.62
N ARG A 19 -3.67 7.49 -6.42
CA ARG A 19 -2.28 7.11 -6.08
C ARG A 19 -1.39 8.34 -5.91
N GLU A 20 -1.47 9.29 -6.84
CA GLU A 20 -0.66 10.52 -6.82
C GLU A 20 -0.98 11.39 -5.60
N LYS A 21 -2.25 11.41 -5.18
CA LYS A 21 -2.74 12.23 -4.05
C LYS A 21 -2.94 11.43 -2.76
N ALA A 22 -2.50 10.18 -2.70
CA ALA A 22 -2.77 9.29 -1.57
C ALA A 22 -2.21 9.83 -0.24
N ASP A 23 -1.08 10.55 -0.29
CA ASP A 23 -0.49 11.21 0.89
C ASP A 23 -1.35 12.36 1.44
N ILE A 24 -2.24 12.92 0.62
CA ILE A 24 -3.20 13.97 1.01
C ILE A 24 -4.47 13.31 1.58
N TYR A 25 -4.96 12.25 0.93
CA TYR A 25 -6.22 11.60 1.31
C TYR A 25 -6.09 10.72 2.55
N ILE A 26 -4.93 10.10 2.74
CA ILE A 26 -4.71 9.15 3.84
C ILE A 26 -3.84 9.84 4.88
N VAL A 27 -4.51 10.25 5.94
CA VAL A 27 -3.87 10.85 7.12
C VAL A 27 -2.77 9.92 7.64
N GLU A 28 -1.60 10.49 7.92
CA GLU A 28 -0.42 9.77 8.43
C GLU A 28 0.16 8.65 7.53
N ARG A 29 -0.21 8.56 6.24
CA ARG A 29 0.29 7.52 5.32
C ARG A 29 1.81 7.35 5.34
N ARG A 30 2.55 8.47 5.30
CA ARG A 30 4.02 8.48 5.37
C ARG A 30 4.56 7.92 6.69
N ARG A 31 3.91 8.25 7.81
CA ARG A 31 4.29 7.73 9.12
C ARG A 31 4.02 6.23 9.22
N MET A 32 2.88 5.77 8.71
CA MET A 32 2.56 4.33 8.65
C MET A 32 3.61 3.55 7.87
N PHE A 33 4.01 4.01 6.69
CA PHE A 33 5.09 3.39 5.92
C PHE A 33 6.43 3.40 6.67
N THR A 34 6.73 4.46 7.41
CA THR A 34 7.96 4.56 8.21
C THR A 34 7.97 3.52 9.33
N ILE A 35 6.85 3.34 10.03
CA ILE A 35 6.68 2.32 11.08
C ILE A 35 6.82 0.92 10.47
N MET A 36 6.15 0.64 9.35
CA MET A 36 6.24 -0.64 8.65
C MET A 36 7.69 -0.97 8.26
N LYS A 37 8.42 -0.02 7.66
CA LYS A 37 9.84 -0.20 7.30
C LYS A 37 10.72 -0.46 8.53
N SER A 38 10.47 0.26 9.63
CA SER A 38 11.18 0.04 10.90
C SER A 38 10.93 -1.38 11.42
N PHE A 39 9.68 -1.84 11.38
CA PHE A 39 9.31 -3.19 11.78
C PHE A 39 10.07 -4.24 10.96
N TYR A 40 10.06 -4.13 9.62
CA TYR A 40 10.83 -5.03 8.75
C TYR A 40 12.34 -4.93 8.92
N ARG A 41 12.88 -3.79 9.38
CA ARG A 41 14.31 -3.67 9.63
C ARG A 41 14.73 -4.41 10.90
N HIS A 42 13.88 -4.38 11.93
CA HIS A 42 14.29 -4.79 13.29
C HIS A 42 13.73 -6.15 13.72
N PHE A 43 12.54 -6.54 13.27
CA PHE A 43 11.85 -7.73 13.75
C PHE A 43 12.09 -9.03 12.97
N PRO A 44 12.32 -9.05 11.64
CA PRO A 44 12.47 -10.32 10.94
C PRO A 44 13.86 -10.98 11.13
N GLY A 45 14.57 -10.60 12.20
CA GLY A 45 15.50 -11.43 12.96
C GLY A 45 16.53 -12.21 12.15
N GLY A 46 17.62 -11.55 11.71
CA GLY A 46 18.87 -12.19 11.27
C GLY A 46 18.80 -13.18 10.10
N ARG A 47 17.62 -13.50 9.57
CA ARG A 47 17.42 -14.49 8.51
C ARG A 47 17.63 -13.82 7.16
N GLN A 48 18.59 -14.33 6.40
CA GLN A 48 18.97 -13.80 5.09
C GLN A 48 17.91 -14.01 3.98
N ASN A 49 16.76 -14.67 4.27
CA ASN A 49 15.74 -15.02 3.27
C ASN A 49 14.31 -14.84 3.81
N ASN A 50 13.91 -13.61 4.12
CA ASN A 50 12.52 -13.33 4.48
C ASN A 50 11.69 -13.03 3.22
N ALA A 51 10.60 -13.77 3.02
CA ALA A 51 9.62 -13.49 1.98
C ALA A 51 8.59 -12.47 2.50
N LEU A 52 8.24 -11.50 1.66
CA LEU A 52 7.22 -10.50 1.93
C LEU A 52 6.05 -10.69 0.98
N LEU A 53 4.83 -10.74 1.54
CA LEU A 53 3.59 -10.75 0.78
C LEU A 53 2.80 -9.49 1.15
N ASP A 54 2.58 -8.61 0.17
CA ASP A 54 1.73 -7.43 0.30
C ASP A 54 0.38 -7.71 -0.36
N LEU A 55 -0.70 -7.65 0.41
CA LEU A 55 -2.04 -8.01 -0.04
C LEU A 55 -2.81 -6.76 -0.41
N GLY A 56 -3.32 -6.70 -1.63
CA GLY A 56 -3.98 -5.51 -2.14
C GLY A 56 -2.98 -4.35 -2.37
N CYS A 57 -1.75 -4.68 -2.79
CA CYS A 57 -0.71 -3.72 -3.12
C CYS A 57 -1.10 -2.74 -4.23
N GLY A 58 -2.17 -3.05 -4.99
CA GLY A 58 -2.58 -2.31 -6.16
C GLY A 58 -1.73 -2.66 -7.38
N ASP A 59 -1.64 -1.72 -8.31
CA ASP A 59 -0.63 -1.69 -9.38
C ASP A 59 0.61 -0.90 -8.95
#